data_AF-A0A2S2PDA1-F1
#
_entry.id   AF-A0A2S2PDA1-F1
#
_cell.length_a   1.000
_cell.length_b   1.000
_cell.length_c   1.000
_cell.angle_alpha   90.00
_cell.angle_beta   90.00
_cell.angle_gamma   90.00
#
_symmetry.space_group_name_H-M   'P 1'
#
loop_
_entity.id
_entity.type
_entity.pdbx_description
1 polymer ?
#
loop_
_entity_poly.entity_id
_entity_poly.type
_entity_poly.pdbx_seq_one_letter_code
_entity_poly.pdbx_strand_id
1 'polypeptide(L)'
;MQVRHVIGLMLLLVAVPLQLYLMKYNQNFRNLVLEIVKNLSSDLLQLSIDVAEYVSLASLSKSFEDDASEDQEVPENLIRNFRPPHLEFNVGNVILTNTMMAGIIVGWNIDKTDLTKEPEYFITTEFHEDLIKIDQDKIIVRLENIKVDSKKIDQYFESFDGVKYIPNKLLQKMYPKD
;
A
#
# COMPACT_ATOMS: atom_id res chain seq x y z
N MET A 1 38.14 18.36 -5.18
CA MET A 1 36.88 18.22 -4.41
C MET A 1 35.71 17.60 -5.21
N GLN A 2 35.77 17.51 -6.54
CA GLN A 2 34.66 17.00 -7.38
C GLN A 2 34.55 15.47 -7.47
N VAL A 3 35.68 14.75 -7.52
CA VAL A 3 35.68 13.28 -7.72
C VAL A 3 34.94 12.52 -6.62
N ARG A 4 35.07 12.96 -5.36
CA ARG A 4 34.37 12.34 -4.22
C ARG A 4 32.85 12.48 -4.31
N HIS A 5 32.37 13.61 -4.81
CA HIS A 5 30.93 13.86 -4.98
C HIS A 5 30.37 13.06 -6.16
N VAL A 6 31.12 12.94 -7.26
CA VAL A 6 30.72 12.11 -8.41
C VAL A 6 30.70 10.63 -8.06
N ILE A 7 31.68 10.14 -7.32
CA ILE A 7 31.69 8.75 -6.83
C ILE A 7 30.53 8.49 -5.86
N GLY A 8 30.26 9.43 -4.95
CA GLY A 8 29.10 9.34 -4.04
C GLY A 8 27.77 9.28 -4.80
N LEU A 9 27.60 10.14 -5.81
CA LEU A 9 26.39 10.17 -6.64
C LEU A 9 26.25 8.89 -7.48
N MET A 10 27.34 8.37 -8.05
CA MET A 10 27.33 7.10 -8.79
C MET A 10 27.02 5.91 -7.89
N LEU A 11 27.57 5.86 -6.68
CA LEU A 11 27.26 4.81 -5.71
C LEU A 11 25.79 4.87 -5.27
N LEU A 12 25.24 6.08 -5.09
CA LEU A 12 23.84 6.26 -4.73
C LEU A 12 22.90 5.86 -5.88
N LEU A 13 23.25 6.24 -7.12
CA LEU A 13 22.50 5.85 -8.33
C LEU A 13 22.53 4.35 -8.60
N VAL A 14 23.58 3.63 -8.21
CA VAL A 14 23.67 2.17 -8.36
C VAL A 14 23.03 1.43 -7.17
N ALA A 15 23.01 2.04 -5.98
CA ALA A 15 22.46 1.42 -4.78
C ALA A 15 20.96 1.13 -4.92
N VAL A 16 20.16 2.07 -5.42
CA VAL A 16 18.70 1.91 -5.51
C VAL A 16 18.30 0.80 -6.51
N PRO A 17 18.82 0.76 -7.76
CA PRO A 17 18.57 -0.34 -8.69
C PRO A 17 19.08 -1.70 -8.19
N LEU A 18 20.24 -1.72 -7.51
CA LEU A 18 20.81 -2.94 -6.95
C LEU A 18 19.93 -3.47 -5.81
N GLN A 19 19.45 -2.61 -4.92
CA GLN A 19 18.50 -2.97 -3.86
C GLN A 19 17.20 -3.52 -4.46
N LEU A 20 16.65 -2.88 -5.50
CA LEU A 20 15.46 -3.36 -6.20
C LEU A 20 15.68 -4.74 -6.85
N TYR A 21 16.83 -4.93 -7.51
CA TYR A 21 17.22 -6.21 -8.10
C TYR A 21 17.38 -7.31 -7.05
N LEU A 22 18.07 -7.03 -5.95
CA LEU A 22 18.26 -7.97 -4.84
C LEU A 22 16.93 -8.29 -4.14
N MET A 23 16.05 -7.31 -3.97
CA MET A 23 14.71 -7.54 -3.44
C MET A 23 13.87 -8.46 -4.34
N LYS A 24 14.03 -8.35 -5.66
CA LYS A 24 13.29 -9.19 -6.61
C LYS A 24 13.82 -10.62 -6.71
N TYR A 25 15.14 -10.80 -6.71
CA TYR A 25 15.76 -12.08 -7.09
C TYR A 25 16.52 -12.79 -5.96
N ASN A 26 16.74 -12.18 -4.80
CA ASN A 26 17.52 -12.76 -3.72
C ASN A 26 16.66 -12.95 -2.45
N GLN A 27 16.21 -14.19 -2.21
CA GLN A 27 15.39 -14.54 -1.04
C GLN A 27 16.09 -14.27 0.30
N ASN A 28 17.40 -14.50 0.41
CA ASN A 28 18.13 -14.23 1.65
C ASN A 28 18.15 -12.73 1.96
N PHE A 29 18.34 -11.90 0.92
CA PHE A 29 18.28 -10.46 1.06
C PHE A 29 16.88 -9.99 1.48
N ARG A 30 15.82 -10.51 0.85
CA ARG A 30 14.44 -10.23 1.27
C ARG A 30 14.21 -10.57 2.74
N ASN A 31 14.61 -11.76 3.17
CA ASN A 31 14.43 -12.21 4.56
C ASN A 31 15.17 -11.33 5.56
N LEU A 32 16.40 -10.94 5.23
CA LEU A 32 17.21 -10.04 6.05
C LEU A 32 16.55 -8.66 6.16
N VAL A 33 16.05 -8.10 5.06
CA VAL A 33 15.32 -6.82 5.09
C VAL A 33 14.04 -6.93 5.91
N LEU A 34 13.28 -8.02 5.76
CA LEU A 34 12.09 -8.27 6.58
C LEU A 34 12.41 -8.35 8.08
N GLU A 35 13.51 -8.99 8.45
CA GLU A 35 13.97 -9.09 9.83
C GLU A 35 14.40 -7.73 10.40
N ILE A 36 15.11 -6.92 9.61
CA ILE A 36 15.47 -5.54 9.99
C ILE A 36 14.22 -4.69 10.18
N VAL A 37 13.27 -4.72 9.23
CA VAL A 37 12.02 -3.93 9.31
C VAL A 37 11.19 -4.33 10.52
N LYS A 38 11.08 -5.62 10.83
CA LYS A 38 10.36 -6.13 12.02
C LYS A 38 10.96 -5.63 13.34
N ASN A 39 12.27 -5.36 13.35
CA ASN A 39 13.00 -4.93 14.53
C ASN A 39 13.26 -3.41 14.57
N LEU A 40 12.81 -2.66 13.57
CA LEU A 40 13.01 -1.22 13.51
C LEU A 40 11.95 -0.50 14.36
N SER A 41 12.39 0.42 15.23
CA SER A 41 11.49 1.33 15.95
C SER A 41 10.72 2.20 14.95
N SER A 42 9.46 2.53 15.26
CA SER A 42 8.55 3.35 14.42
C SER A 42 9.19 4.65 13.94
N ASP A 43 10.04 5.26 14.76
CA ASP A 43 10.71 6.54 14.48
C ASP A 43 11.78 6.45 13.38
N LEU A 44 12.34 5.27 13.10
CA LEU A 44 13.39 5.08 12.09
C LEU A 44 12.82 4.70 10.71
N LEU A 45 11.57 4.23 10.64
CA LEU A 45 10.89 4.01 9.35
C LEU A 45 10.59 5.35 8.65
N GLN A 46 10.29 6.41 9.41
CA GLN A 46 10.12 7.77 8.89
C GLN A 46 11.36 8.30 8.16
N LEU A 47 12.56 7.86 8.56
CA LEU A 47 13.83 8.26 7.94
C LEU A 47 14.19 7.43 6.69
N SER A 48 13.55 6.29 6.46
CA SER A 48 13.88 5.38 5.35
C SER A 48 13.17 5.70 4.02
N ILE A 49 12.29 6.71 4.02
CA ILE A 49 11.34 6.95 2.91
C ILE A 49 11.75 8.13 2.00
N ASP A 50 12.90 8.75 2.24
CA ASP A 50 13.33 9.97 1.52
C ASP A 50 13.90 9.72 0.09
N VAL A 51 13.55 8.63 -0.59
CA VAL A 51 14.11 8.29 -1.93
C VAL A 51 13.09 7.73 -2.95
N ALA A 52 11.78 7.98 -2.81
CA ALA A 52 10.82 7.52 -3.84
C ALA A 52 9.66 8.49 -4.12
N GLU A 53 9.99 9.74 -4.49
CA GLU A 53 9.09 10.60 -5.24
C GLU A 53 9.22 10.26 -6.73
N TYR A 54 8.15 9.85 -7.42
CA TYR A 54 7.80 10.21 -8.81
C TYR A 54 6.61 9.38 -9.35
N VAL A 55 5.61 10.11 -9.89
CA VAL A 55 4.54 9.73 -10.85
C VAL A 55 3.15 9.37 -10.30
N SER A 56 2.32 10.42 -10.21
CA SER A 56 0.96 10.61 -10.75
C SER A 56 0.15 9.39 -11.23
N LEU A 57 -1.14 9.33 -10.81
CA LEU A 57 -2.29 9.31 -11.73
C LEU A 57 -3.61 9.55 -10.98
N ALA A 58 -3.93 10.84 -10.85
CA ALA A 58 -5.24 11.36 -10.48
C ALA A 58 -6.31 10.91 -11.49
N SER A 59 -7.12 9.92 -11.13
CA SER A 59 -8.38 9.62 -11.85
C SER A 59 -9.41 8.81 -11.06
N LEU A 60 -9.23 8.59 -9.75
CA LEU A 60 -10.23 7.88 -8.93
C LEU A 60 -10.68 8.64 -7.66
N SER A 61 -10.03 9.77 -7.33
CA SER A 61 -10.40 10.62 -6.19
C SER A 61 -11.82 11.16 -6.29
N LYS A 62 -12.35 11.33 -7.51
CA LYS A 62 -13.68 11.90 -7.74
C LYS A 62 -14.87 11.02 -7.33
N SER A 63 -14.65 9.77 -6.89
CA SER A 63 -15.74 8.90 -6.41
C SER A 63 -15.85 8.83 -4.88
N PHE A 64 -14.90 9.44 -4.15
CA PHE A 64 -14.86 9.41 -2.69
C PHE A 64 -15.13 10.78 -2.04
N GLU A 65 -15.36 11.83 -2.83
CA GLU A 65 -15.49 13.21 -2.31
C GLU A 65 -16.92 13.72 -2.09
N ASP A 66 -17.97 12.94 -2.37
CA ASP A 66 -19.34 13.39 -2.09
C ASP A 66 -19.85 12.87 -0.72
N ASP A 67 -19.78 13.77 0.25
CA ASP A 67 -20.49 13.81 1.54
C ASP A 67 -20.44 12.57 2.44
N ALA A 68 -19.54 12.63 3.42
CA ALA A 68 -19.58 11.81 4.63
C ALA A 68 -20.88 12.07 5.42
N SER A 69 -21.91 11.28 5.13
CA SER A 69 -23.08 11.07 5.98
C SER A 69 -23.27 9.56 6.17
N GLU A 70 -23.38 9.12 7.43
CA GLU A 70 -23.44 7.70 7.84
C GLU A 70 -24.61 6.90 7.24
N ASP A 71 -25.56 7.57 6.55
CA ASP A 71 -26.80 7.00 6.01
C ASP A 71 -26.82 6.87 4.47
N GLN A 72 -25.72 7.11 3.76
CA GLN A 72 -25.70 6.84 2.32
C GLN A 72 -25.81 5.34 2.02
N GLU A 73 -26.87 4.96 1.30
CA GLU A 73 -27.00 3.62 0.71
C GLU A 73 -25.91 3.45 -0.35
N VAL A 74 -25.00 2.49 -0.14
CA VAL A 74 -23.97 2.14 -1.12
C VAL A 74 -24.67 1.55 -2.35
N PRO A 75 -24.49 2.13 -3.55
CA PRO A 75 -25.05 1.58 -4.78
C PRO A 75 -24.70 0.09 -4.95
N GLU A 76 -25.68 -0.77 -5.28
CA GLU A 76 -25.48 -2.23 -5.37
C GLU A 76 -24.34 -2.63 -6.31
N ASN A 77 -24.08 -1.86 -7.36
CA ASN A 77 -23.01 -2.08 -8.31
C ASN A 77 -21.59 -1.86 -7.73
N LEU A 78 -21.48 -1.17 -6.60
CA LEU A 78 -20.21 -0.97 -5.88
C LEU A 78 -19.96 -2.03 -4.81
N ILE A 79 -20.98 -2.83 -4.45
CA ILE A 79 -20.86 -3.88 -3.44
C ILE A 79 -20.12 -5.09 -4.04
N ARG A 80 -18.96 -5.41 -3.47
CA ARG A 80 -18.14 -6.57 -3.83
C ARG A 80 -18.58 -7.81 -3.04
N ASN A 81 -19.75 -8.32 -3.40
CA ASN A 81 -20.34 -9.51 -2.76
C ASN A 81 -19.56 -10.83 -2.99
N PHE A 82 -18.67 -10.85 -3.97
CA PHE A 82 -17.82 -11.99 -4.30
C PHE A 82 -16.36 -11.59 -4.16
N ARG A 83 -15.60 -12.34 -3.37
CA ARG A 83 -14.14 -12.19 -3.25
C ARG A 83 -13.44 -13.30 -4.04
N PRO A 84 -12.69 -12.94 -5.09
CA PRO A 84 -11.91 -13.92 -5.84
C PRO A 84 -10.88 -14.66 -4.98
N PRO A 85 -10.69 -15.97 -5.18
CA PRO A 85 -9.85 -16.81 -4.32
C PRO A 85 -8.35 -16.54 -4.44
N HIS A 86 -7.92 -15.83 -5.50
CA HIS A 86 -6.52 -15.47 -5.75
C HIS A 86 -6.13 -14.09 -5.18
N LEU A 87 -7.06 -13.38 -4.53
CA LEU A 87 -6.74 -12.16 -3.77
C LEU A 87 -6.02 -12.52 -2.48
N GLU A 88 -4.76 -12.12 -2.38
CA GLU A 88 -3.89 -12.47 -1.25
C GLU A 88 -4.12 -11.57 -0.02
N PHE A 89 -4.49 -10.32 -0.24
CA PHE A 89 -4.59 -9.30 0.82
C PHE A 89 -6.01 -8.79 1.03
N ASN A 90 -6.33 -8.44 2.28
CA ASN A 90 -7.64 -7.91 2.68
C ASN A 90 -7.62 -6.39 2.85
N VAL A 91 -8.79 -5.78 2.74
CA VAL A 91 -9.01 -4.41 3.21
C VAL A 91 -8.59 -4.28 4.68
N GLY A 92 -7.89 -3.19 4.96
CA GLY A 92 -7.29 -2.87 6.26
C GLY A 92 -5.91 -3.50 6.50
N ASN A 93 -5.43 -4.41 5.65
CA ASN A 93 -4.07 -4.91 5.78
C ASN A 93 -3.05 -3.80 5.53
N VAL A 94 -2.04 -3.76 6.40
CA VAL A 94 -0.84 -2.94 6.18
C VAL A 94 0.10 -3.75 5.30
N ILE A 95 0.64 -3.14 4.27
CA ILE A 95 1.49 -3.79 3.28
C ILE A 95 2.75 -2.98 3.01
N LEU A 96 3.76 -3.67 2.50
CA LEU A 96 4.97 -3.07 1.93
C LEU A 96 5.00 -3.32 0.43
N THR A 97 5.12 -2.26 -0.36
CA THR A 97 5.24 -2.35 -1.82
C THR A 97 6.67 -2.61 -2.27
N ASN A 98 6.85 -2.95 -3.54
CA ASN A 98 8.16 -3.11 -4.18
C ASN A 98 9.01 -1.82 -4.19
N THR A 99 8.39 -0.66 -4.00
CA THR A 99 9.05 0.64 -3.85
C THR A 99 9.43 0.96 -2.40
N MET A 100 9.35 -0.02 -1.48
CA MET A 100 9.57 0.16 -0.03
C MET A 100 8.58 1.12 0.64
N MET A 101 7.42 1.32 0.03
CA MET A 101 6.38 2.19 0.59
C MET A 101 5.43 1.36 1.44
N ALA A 102 5.24 1.78 2.69
CA ALA A 102 4.20 1.21 3.55
C ALA A 102 2.85 1.86 3.24
N GLY A 103 1.79 1.05 3.20
CA GLY A 103 0.45 1.53 2.93
C GLY A 103 -0.60 0.63 3.51
N ILE A 104 -1.83 1.13 3.56
CA ILE A 104 -3.01 0.41 4.04
C ILE A 104 -3.92 0.16 2.87
N ILE A 105 -4.35 -1.09 2.69
CA ILE A 105 -5.30 -1.44 1.62
C ILE A 105 -6.69 -0.91 1.99
N VAL A 106 -7.21 -0.02 1.16
CA VAL A 106 -8.56 0.54 1.27
C VAL A 106 -9.56 -0.24 0.43
N GLY A 107 -9.11 -0.90 -0.65
CA GLY A 107 -10.00 -1.66 -1.52
C GLY A 107 -9.27 -2.44 -2.58
N TRP A 108 -10.03 -3.17 -3.39
CA TRP A 108 -9.50 -3.92 -4.52
C TRP A 108 -10.48 -3.91 -5.70
N ASN A 109 -9.95 -4.07 -6.91
CA ASN A 109 -10.72 -4.15 -8.15
C ASN A 109 -10.12 -5.24 -9.06
N ILE A 110 -11.01 -5.93 -9.76
CA ILE A 110 -10.63 -6.99 -10.70
C ILE A 110 -11.37 -6.75 -12.00
N ASP A 111 -10.67 -6.93 -13.10
CA ASP A 111 -11.26 -6.85 -14.42
C ASP A 111 -12.10 -8.13 -14.66
N LYS A 112 -13.42 -7.94 -14.79
CA LYS A 112 -14.34 -9.05 -15.09
C LYS A 112 -14.27 -9.50 -16.54
N THR A 113 -13.72 -8.66 -17.43
CA THR A 113 -13.59 -8.96 -18.85
C THR A 113 -12.32 -9.75 -19.15
N ASP A 114 -11.28 -9.55 -18.35
CA ASP A 114 -10.01 -10.26 -18.46
C ASP A 114 -9.54 -10.76 -17.08
N LEU A 115 -9.85 -12.01 -16.79
CA LEU A 115 -9.46 -12.69 -15.54
C LEU A 115 -7.97 -13.08 -15.50
N THR A 116 -7.22 -12.87 -16.59
CA THR A 116 -5.76 -13.10 -16.60
C THR A 116 -4.99 -11.90 -16.05
N LYS A 117 -5.65 -10.74 -15.95
CA LYS A 117 -5.08 -9.54 -15.38
C LYS A 117 -4.97 -9.68 -13.86
N GLU A 118 -3.83 -9.26 -13.32
CA GLU A 118 -3.61 -9.20 -11.87
C GLU A 118 -4.63 -8.29 -11.18
N PRO A 119 -5.09 -8.64 -9.98
CA PRO A 119 -5.93 -7.76 -9.17
C PRO A 119 -5.24 -6.43 -8.86
N GLU A 120 -6.01 -5.34 -8.92
CA GLU A 120 -5.58 -4.01 -8.54
C GLU A 120 -6.03 -3.71 -7.11
N TYR A 121 -5.12 -3.22 -6.28
CA TYR A 121 -5.37 -2.74 -4.93
C TYR A 121 -5.34 -1.21 -4.86
N PHE A 122 -6.21 -0.64 -4.04
CA PHE A 122 -6.19 0.77 -3.67
C PHE A 122 -5.54 0.91 -2.30
N ILE A 123 -4.46 1.66 -2.22
CA ILE A 123 -3.71 1.85 -0.98
C ILE A 123 -3.66 3.32 -0.59
N THR A 124 -3.79 3.58 0.70
CA THR A 124 -3.50 4.90 1.28
C THR A 124 -2.16 4.84 2.01
N THR A 125 -1.40 5.92 1.98
CA THR A 125 -0.07 6.01 2.59
C THR A 125 0.05 7.29 3.39
N GLU A 126 1.14 7.45 4.13
CA GLU A 126 1.41 8.64 4.94
C GLU A 126 1.65 9.88 4.08
N PHE A 127 2.34 9.71 2.95
CA PHE A 127 2.86 10.82 2.14
C PHE A 127 1.93 11.23 1.01
N HIS A 128 1.07 10.32 0.54
CA HIS A 128 0.17 10.60 -0.56
C HIS A 128 -1.22 10.95 -0.04
N GLU A 129 -1.69 12.14 -0.43
CA GLU A 129 -3.05 12.56 -0.12
C GLU A 129 -4.08 11.75 -0.90
N ASP A 130 -3.71 11.17 -2.03
CA ASP A 130 -4.61 10.38 -2.87
C ASP A 130 -4.37 8.86 -2.74
N LEU A 131 -5.41 8.10 -3.03
CA LEU A 131 -5.31 6.64 -3.14
C LEU A 131 -4.42 6.25 -4.32
N ILE A 132 -3.47 5.37 -4.04
CA ILE A 132 -2.55 4.83 -5.03
C ILE A 132 -3.10 3.49 -5.52
N LYS A 133 -3.03 3.27 -6.83
CA LYS A 133 -3.39 1.98 -7.45
C LYS A 133 -2.14 1.15 -7.63
N ILE A 134 -2.19 -0.10 -7.20
CA ILE A 134 -1.06 -1.01 -7.30
C ILE A 134 -1.53 -2.43 -7.63
N ASP A 135 -0.84 -3.10 -8.54
CA ASP A 135 -1.11 -4.50 -8.87
C ASP A 135 -0.64 -5.42 -7.73
N GLN A 136 -1.30 -6.57 -7.53
CA GLN A 136 -0.98 -7.51 -6.46
C GLN A 136 0.50 -7.95 -6.46
N ASP A 137 1.09 -8.16 -7.64
CA ASP A 137 2.48 -8.60 -7.82
C ASP A 137 3.53 -7.58 -7.35
N LYS A 138 3.13 -6.32 -7.17
CA LYS A 138 3.98 -5.25 -6.63
C LYS A 138 3.92 -5.15 -5.11
N ILE A 139 3.09 -5.95 -4.44
CA ILE A 139 3.04 -6.05 -2.98
C ILE A 139 4.05 -7.10 -2.53
N ILE A 140 5.03 -6.71 -1.71
CA ILE A 140 6.08 -7.63 -1.23
C ILE A 140 5.56 -8.49 -0.09
N VAL A 141 4.92 -7.87 0.90
CA VAL A 141 4.56 -8.53 2.16
C VAL A 141 3.46 -7.75 2.90
N ARG A 142 2.69 -8.48 3.70
CA ARG A 142 1.84 -7.92 4.74
C ARG A 142 2.66 -7.61 5.99
N LEU A 143 2.50 -6.40 6.51
CA LEU A 143 3.07 -5.95 7.77
C LEU A 143 2.06 -6.16 8.90
N GLU A 144 2.55 -6.61 10.06
CA GLU A 144 1.75 -6.81 11.27
C GLU A 144 2.37 -6.00 12.41
N ASN A 145 1.57 -5.55 13.38
CA ASN A 145 2.02 -4.71 14.51
C ASN A 145 2.65 -3.37 14.10
N ILE A 146 2.41 -2.93 12.86
CA ILE A 146 2.87 -1.64 12.34
C ILE A 146 1.64 -0.78 12.07
N LYS A 147 1.63 0.42 12.67
CA LYS A 147 0.63 1.44 12.41
C LYS A 147 1.19 2.40 11.37
N VAL A 148 0.46 2.60 10.28
CA VAL A 148 0.77 3.62 9.26
C VAL A 148 -0.15 4.80 9.51
N ASP A 149 0.42 5.97 9.73
CA ASP A 149 -0.38 7.19 9.84
C ASP A 149 -0.73 7.69 8.43
N SER A 150 -1.96 8.12 8.22
CA SER A 150 -2.37 8.71 6.94
C SER A 150 -3.45 9.74 7.20
N LYS A 151 -3.37 10.89 6.52
CA LYS A 151 -4.34 11.98 6.67
C LYS A 151 -5.78 11.56 6.39
N LYS A 152 -6.00 10.52 5.60
CA LYS A 152 -7.33 10.02 5.21
C LYS A 152 -7.73 8.72 5.93
N ILE A 153 -6.98 8.31 6.95
CA ILE A 153 -7.20 7.02 7.60
C ILE A 153 -8.59 6.93 8.23
N ASP A 154 -9.04 8.01 8.88
CA ASP A 154 -10.33 8.09 9.56
C ASP A 154 -11.52 8.10 8.57
N GLN A 155 -11.27 8.40 7.29
CA GLN A 155 -12.30 8.35 6.24
C GLN A 155 -12.69 6.89 5.90
N TYR A 156 -11.81 5.94 6.17
CA TYR A 156 -11.95 4.55 5.75
C TYR A 156 -11.97 3.55 6.91
N PHE A 157 -11.32 3.89 8.03
CA PHE A 157 -11.09 2.96 9.14
C PHE A 157 -11.49 3.57 10.48
N GLU A 158 -11.98 2.73 11.39
CA GLU A 158 -12.41 3.14 12.74
C GLU A 158 -11.30 2.98 13.78
N SER A 159 -10.50 1.92 13.65
CA SER A 159 -9.47 1.60 14.63
C SER A 159 -8.41 0.67 14.06
N PHE A 160 -7.33 0.45 14.81
CA PHE A 160 -6.27 -0.51 14.50
C PHE A 160 -6.25 -1.59 15.58
N ASP A 161 -6.36 -2.86 15.19
CA ASP A 161 -6.47 -4.00 16.14
C ASP A 161 -5.10 -4.60 16.54
N GLY A 162 -4.00 -4.00 16.07
CA GLY A 162 -2.64 -4.51 16.23
C GLY A 162 -2.14 -5.32 15.04
N VAL A 163 -3.03 -5.80 14.16
CA VAL A 163 -2.67 -6.64 13.00
C VAL A 163 -3.16 -6.02 11.69
N LYS A 164 -4.31 -5.35 11.71
CA LYS A 164 -4.91 -4.63 10.58
C LYS A 164 -5.77 -3.46 11.06
N TYR A 165 -6.12 -2.59 10.12
CA TYR A 165 -7.14 -1.57 10.34
C TYR A 165 -8.53 -2.18 10.22
N ILE A 166 -9.43 -1.75 11.09
CA ILE A 166 -10.84 -2.13 11.11
C ILE A 166 -11.59 -1.17 10.17
N PRO A 167 -12.15 -1.66 9.05
CA PRO A 167 -12.90 -0.85 8.11
C PRO A 167 -14.11 -0.21 8.78
N ASN A 168 -14.47 1.02 8.40
CA ASN A 168 -15.70 1.64 8.87
C ASN A 168 -16.94 0.97 8.25
N LYS A 169 -18.13 1.30 8.78
CA LYS A 169 -19.40 0.73 8.29
C LYS A 169 -19.60 0.82 6.78
N LEU A 170 -19.19 1.93 6.16
CA LEU A 170 -19.32 2.12 4.70
C LEU A 170 -18.43 1.15 3.95
N LEU A 171 -17.18 1.03 4.36
CA LEU A 171 -16.21 0.15 3.72
C LEU A 171 -16.55 -1.33 3.95
N GLN A 172 -17.07 -1.69 5.12
CA GLN A 172 -17.63 -3.01 5.39
C GLN A 172 -18.83 -3.34 4.49
N LYS A 173 -19.70 -2.35 4.21
CA LYS A 173 -20.82 -2.53 3.25
C LYS A 173 -20.30 -2.75 1.82
N MET A 174 -19.23 -2.07 1.41
CA MET A 174 -18.63 -2.24 0.07
C MET A 174 -17.88 -3.57 -0.08
N TYR A 175 -17.18 -4.02 0.96
CA TYR A 175 -16.37 -5.25 0.96
C TYR A 175 -16.81 -6.22 2.07
N PRO A 176 -18.02 -6.79 2.00
CA PRO A 176 -18.60 -7.59 3.09
C PRO A 176 -17.94 -8.96 3.30
N LYS A 177 -16.94 -9.32 2.47
CA LYS A 177 -16.24 -10.61 2.49
C LYS A 177 -14.77 -10.49 2.90
N ASP A 178 -14.36 -9.32 3.39
CA ASP A 178 -12.99 -8.97 3.78
C ASP A 178 -12.77 -8.91 5.31
#